data_AF-A0A9P0P4V2-F1
#
_entry.id   AF-A0A9P0P4V2-F1
#
_cell.length_a   1.000
_cell.length_b   1.000
_cell.length_c   1.000
_cell.angle_alpha   90.00
_cell.angle_beta   90.00
_cell.angle_gamma   90.00
#
_symmetry.space_group_name_H-M   'P 1'
#
loop_
_entity.id
_entity.type
_entity.pdbx_description
1 polymer ?
#
loop_
_entity_poly.entity_id
_entity_poly.type
_entity_poly.pdbx_seq_one_letter_code
_entity_poly.pdbx_strand_id
1 'polypeptide(L)' 'MSLVFLFNTVFLLADALKNAITSFVIPTEFLTAWTLLLFEIERFKA' A
#
# COMPACT_ATOMS: atom_id res chain seq x y z
N MET A 1 -9.12 2.53 -35.60
CA MET A 1 -8.76 2.30 -34.18
C MET A 1 -9.94 2.70 -33.32
N SER A 2 -10.51 1.75 -32.57
CA SER A 2 -11.91 1.73 -32.10
C SER A 2 -12.00 1.65 -30.56
N LEU A 3 -13.17 1.96 -29.99
CA LEU A 3 -13.55 1.87 -28.56
C LEU A 3 -12.93 0.71 -27.77
N VAL A 4 -12.68 -0.43 -28.42
CA VAL A 4 -11.95 -1.58 -27.87
C VAL A 4 -10.60 -1.19 -27.25
N PHE A 5 -9.86 -0.28 -27.88
CA PHE A 5 -8.58 0.22 -27.38
C PHE A 5 -8.76 1.02 -26.07
N LEU A 6 -9.78 1.87 -26.00
CA LEU A 6 -10.09 2.67 -24.81
C LEU A 6 -10.41 1.75 -23.62
N PHE A 7 -11.29 0.76 -23.81
CA PHE A 7 -11.58 -0.22 -22.76
C PHE A 7 -10.34 -0.98 -22.31
N ASN A 8 -9.50 -1.45 -23.25
CA ASN A 8 -8.28 -2.18 -22.93
C ASN A 8 -7.32 -1.35 -22.05
N THR A 9 -7.10 -0.08 -22.39
CA THR A 9 -6.23 0.82 -21.60
C THR A 9 -6.76 1.08 -20.19
N VAL A 10 -8.09 1.19 -20.02
CA VAL A 10 -8.71 1.38 -18.70
C VAL A 10 -8.57 0.13 -17.83
N PHE A 11 -8.74 -1.06 -18.40
CA PHE A 11 -8.53 -2.32 -17.67
C PHE A 11 -7.08 -2.51 -17.25
N LEU A 12 -6.12 -2.22 -18.15
CA LEU A 12 -4.69 -2.29 -17.85
C LEU A 12 -4.28 -1.29 -16.76
N LEU A 13 -4.87 -0.09 -16.76
CA LEU A 13 -4.63 0.92 -15.72
C LEU A 13 -5.17 0.49 -14.35
N ALA A 14 -6.38 -0.08 -14.32
CA ALA A 14 -6.98 -0.58 -13.08
C ALA A 14 -6.16 -1.74 -12.49
N ASP A 15 -5.64 -2.63 -13.33
CA ASP A 15 -4.80 -3.75 -12.90
C ASP A 15 -3.43 -3.28 -12.38
N ALA A 16 -2.80 -2.34 -13.08
CA ALA A 16 -1.56 -1.72 -12.63
C ALA A 16 -1.73 -0.97 -11.30
N LEU A 17 -2.85 -0.26 -11.13
CA LEU A 17 -3.17 0.45 -9.88
C LEU A 17 -3.40 -0.55 -8.73
N LYS A 18 -4.16 -1.62 -8.96
CA LYS A 18 -4.37 -2.68 -7.97
C LYS A 18 -3.06 -3.33 -7.56
N ASN A 19 -2.20 -3.67 -8.52
CA ASN A 19 -0.91 -4.28 -8.26
C ASN A 19 0.02 -3.34 -7.47
N ALA A 20 0.03 -2.05 -7.81
CA ALA A 20 0.77 -1.03 -7.07
C ALA A 20 0.27 -0.92 -5.61
N ILE A 21 -1.05 -0.91 -5.38
CA ILE A 21 -1.62 -0.86 -4.02
C ILE A 21 -1.26 -2.12 -3.23
N THR A 22 -1.36 -3.31 -3.82
CA THR A 22 -1.00 -4.56 -3.13
C THR A 22 0.49 -4.69 -2.89
N SER A 23 1.34 -4.00 -3.66
CA SER A 23 2.78 -3.93 -3.42
C SER A 23 3.14 -3.12 -2.18
N PHE A 24 2.24 -2.27 -1.65
CA PHE A 24 2.41 -1.62 -0.35
C PHE A 24 1.95 -2.54 0.79
N VAL A 25 2.47 -3.77 0.83
CA VAL A 25 2.39 -4.58 2.05
C VAL A 25 3.42 -3.99 3.01
N ILE A 26 2.97 -3.28 4.03
CA ILE A 26 3.84 -2.90 5.14
C ILE A 26 4.32 -4.20 5.79
N PRO A 27 5.64 -4.47 5.82
CA PRO A 27 6.16 -5.68 6.45
C PRO A 27 5.70 -5.76 7.90
N THR A 28 5.33 -6.95 8.38
CA THR A 28 4.86 -7.13 9.76
C THR A 28 5.92 -6.67 10.76
N GLU A 29 7.19 -6.84 10.42
CA GLU A 29 8.35 -6.38 11.18
C GLU A 29 8.36 -4.85 11.34
N PHE A 30 7.96 -4.11 10.30
CA PHE A 30 7.86 -2.65 10.35
C PHE A 30 6.71 -2.20 11.27
N LEU A 31 5.56 -2.90 11.21
CA LEU A 31 4.45 -2.63 12.13
C LEU A 31 4.85 -2.91 13.57
N THR A 32 5.55 -4.02 13.84
CA THR A 32 6.05 -4.35 15.18
C THR A 32 7.07 -3.34 15.69
N ALA A 33 8.00 -2.88 14.84
CA ALA A 33 8.94 -1.83 15.21
C ALA A 33 8.22 -0.51 15.53
N TRP A 34 7.21 -0.15 14.73
CA TRP A 34 6.41 1.06 14.95
C TRP A 34 5.61 1.01 16.25
N THR A 35 5.00 -0.14 16.58
CA THR A 35 4.25 -0.29 17.84
C THR A 35 5.16 -0.27 19.06
N LEU A 36 6.35 -0.89 18.99
CA LEU A 36 7.35 -0.80 20.06
C LEU A 36 7.83 0.63 20.27
N LEU A 37 8.12 1.36 19.20
CA LEU A 37 8.53 2.77 19.27
C LEU A 37 7.43 3.64 19.91
N LEU A 38 6.17 3.46 19.49
CA LEU A 38 5.03 4.15 20.10
C LEU A 38 4.90 3.84 21.59
N PHE A 39 5.08 2.58 21.97
CA PHE A 39 5.05 2.16 23.37
C PHE A 39 6.18 2.80 24.18
N GLU A 40 7.40 2.86 23.65
CA GLU A 40 8.52 3.53 24.31
C GLU A 40 8.28 5.03 24.49
N ILE A 41 7.73 5.71 23.48
CA ILE A 41 7.38 7.13 23.57
C ILE A 41 6.36 7.39 24.68
N GLU A 42 5.30 6.58 24.76
CA GLU A 42 4.30 6.69 25.83
C GLU A 42 4.93 6.41 27.21
N ARG A 43 5.88 5.46 27.29
CA ARG A 43 6.61 5.15 28.53
C ARG A 43 7.49 6.31 29.00
N PHE A 44 8.12 7.06 28.11
CA PHE A 44 8.95 8.22 28.48
C PHE A 44 8.14 9.46 28.87
N LYS A 45 6.84 9.49 28.55
CA LYS A 45 5.94 10.60 28.90
C LYS A 45 5.33 10.48 30.30
N ALA A 46 5.24 9.26 30.85
CA ALA A 46 4.75 8.97 32.20
C ALA A 46 5.85 9.20 33.26
#